data_AF-A0A7X9FHC6-F1
#
_entry.id   AF-A0A7X9FHC6-F1
#
_cell.length_a   1.000
_cell.length_b   1.000
_cell.length_c   1.000
_cell.angle_alpha   90.00
_cell.angle_beta   90.00
_cell.angle_gamma   90.00
#
_symmetry.space_group_name_H-M   'P 1'
#
loop_
_entity.id
_entity.type
_entity.pdbx_description
1 polymer ?
#
loop_
_entity_poly.entity_id
_entity_poly.type
_entity_poly.pdbx_seq_one_letter_code
_entity_poly.pdbx_strand_id
1 'polypeptide(L)'
;TQQTGFSFVSQSRDWLPNPIGGVFWYGLDDTYTSCYTPLYCGITAVPPSFTGGTIQKFTWESAWWIFNFVANIANLKYSYMIEDILAVQREIEGQYLAVQPAVEKTALGLAADPAALKAYLTDYSVGHAERMVTRWKELGEFLLTKYNDGYVKNEKGRPTEKGYPEDWLRRVLRERPEQFRLPEKKADVPESKLID
;
A
#
# COMPACT_ATOMS: atom_id res chain seq x y z
N THR A 1 8.84 -0.46 19.06
CA THR A 1 7.49 0.11 18.87
C THR A 1 6.71 -0.84 17.97
N GLN A 2 5.39 -1.01 18.12
CA GLN A 2 4.60 -1.83 17.16
C GLN A 2 4.54 -1.21 15.75
N GLN A 3 5.02 0.03 15.60
CA GLN A 3 4.95 0.82 14.38
C GLN A 3 6.35 1.06 13.83
N THR A 4 6.57 0.64 12.59
CA THR A 4 7.81 0.81 11.82
C THR A 4 7.80 2.20 11.18
N GLY A 5 8.79 3.04 11.43
CA GLY A 5 8.91 4.32 10.72
C GLY A 5 9.44 4.14 9.29
N PHE A 6 10.41 3.24 9.15
CA PHE A 6 11.00 2.81 7.89
C PHE A 6 11.67 1.44 8.09
N SER A 7 11.93 0.76 6.99
CA SER A 7 12.67 -0.50 6.94
C SER A 7 13.55 -0.52 5.71
N PHE A 8 14.65 -1.26 5.74
CA PHE A 8 15.51 -1.39 4.58
C PHE A 8 16.23 -2.74 4.52
N VAL A 9 16.58 -3.14 3.30
CA VAL A 9 17.51 -4.24 3.02
C VAL A 9 18.79 -3.65 2.46
N SER A 10 19.92 -3.92 3.10
CA SER A 10 21.23 -3.55 2.57
C SER A 10 21.77 -4.65 1.69
N GLN A 11 22.04 -4.31 0.43
CA GLN A 11 22.69 -5.18 -0.54
C GLN A 11 24.11 -4.66 -0.78
N SER A 12 25.12 -5.45 -0.41
CA SER A 12 26.53 -5.13 -0.61
C SER A 12 27.17 -6.18 -1.53
N ARG A 13 27.72 -5.74 -2.66
CA ARG A 13 28.23 -6.60 -3.73
C ARG A 13 29.67 -6.24 -4.07
N ASP A 14 30.59 -7.15 -3.81
CA ASP A 14 32.04 -6.96 -3.96
C ASP A 14 32.51 -7.05 -5.42
N TRP A 15 31.76 -7.73 -6.30
CA TRP A 15 32.03 -7.82 -7.73
C TRP A 15 31.68 -6.54 -8.52
N LEU A 16 31.24 -5.47 -7.85
CA LEU A 16 30.94 -4.17 -8.43
C LEU A 16 31.70 -3.05 -7.70
N PRO A 17 32.06 -1.95 -8.39
CA PRO A 17 32.64 -0.78 -7.73
C PRO A 17 31.74 -0.24 -6.62
N ASN A 18 32.33 0.23 -5.51
CA ASN A 18 31.60 0.68 -4.31
C ASN A 18 30.37 1.57 -4.57
N PRO A 19 30.39 2.58 -5.47
CA PRO A 19 29.21 3.43 -5.74
C PRO A 19 28.01 2.67 -6.32
N ILE A 20 28.25 1.52 -6.96
CA ILE A 20 27.26 0.70 -7.67
C ILE A 20 26.92 -0.55 -6.85
N GLY A 21 27.92 -1.18 -6.23
CA GLY A 21 27.77 -2.44 -5.51
C GLY A 21 26.92 -2.33 -4.24
N GLY A 22 26.90 -1.16 -3.60
CA GLY A 22 26.05 -0.86 -2.45
C GLY A 22 24.67 -0.31 -2.85
N VAL A 23 23.61 -0.99 -2.44
CA VAL A 23 22.21 -0.57 -2.64
C VAL A 23 21.45 -0.72 -1.34
N PHE A 24 20.75 0.33 -0.92
CA PHE A 24 19.71 0.25 0.10
C PHE A 24 18.35 0.15 -0.58
N TRP A 25 17.71 -1.00 -0.42
CA TRP A 25 16.29 -1.14 -0.73
C TRP A 25 15.54 -0.55 0.44
N TYR A 26 14.96 0.64 0.25
CA TYR A 26 14.37 1.43 1.34
C TYR A 26 12.84 1.46 1.23
N GLY A 27 12.16 1.18 2.34
CA GLY A 27 10.71 1.19 2.48
C GLY A 27 10.27 2.06 3.66
N LEU A 28 9.10 2.66 3.53
CA LEU A 28 8.52 3.57 4.52
C LEU A 28 7.33 2.91 5.21
N ASP A 29 7.14 3.22 6.50
CA ASP A 29 6.00 2.78 7.29
C ASP A 29 5.91 1.24 7.47
N ASP A 30 4.68 0.70 7.59
CA ASP A 30 4.41 -0.72 7.84
C ASP A 30 5.05 -1.63 6.77
N THR A 31 5.94 -2.52 7.22
CA THR A 31 6.74 -3.41 6.34
C THR A 31 5.91 -4.28 5.40
N TYR A 32 4.70 -4.67 5.79
CA TYR A 32 3.88 -5.57 4.98
C TYR A 32 3.12 -4.80 3.89
N THR A 33 2.72 -3.57 4.17
CA THR A 33 2.08 -2.65 3.21
C THR A 33 3.04 -1.60 2.67
N SER A 34 4.35 -1.82 2.73
CA SER A 34 5.34 -0.89 2.18
C SER A 34 5.65 -1.21 0.72
N CYS A 35 6.60 -0.51 0.13
CA CYS A 35 7.15 -0.78 -1.19
C CYS A 35 8.61 -0.34 -1.17
N TYR A 36 9.51 -1.23 -1.54
CA TYR A 36 10.94 -0.96 -1.50
C TYR A 36 11.43 -0.31 -2.78
N THR A 37 12.20 0.76 -2.66
CA THR A 37 12.88 1.42 -3.78
C THR A 37 14.40 1.36 -3.64
N PRO A 38 15.16 1.12 -4.72
CA PRO A 38 16.62 1.03 -4.65
C PRO A 38 17.27 2.42 -4.57
N LEU A 39 18.04 2.65 -3.51
CA LEU A 39 18.91 3.81 -3.34
C LEU A 39 20.37 3.35 -3.41
N TYR A 40 21.07 3.70 -4.48
CA TYR A 40 22.49 3.37 -4.61
C TYR A 40 23.33 4.20 -3.62
N CYS A 41 24.37 3.60 -3.04
CA CYS A 41 25.25 4.31 -2.10
C CYS A 41 26.12 5.40 -2.78
N GLY A 42 26.21 5.38 -4.11
CA GLY A 42 26.94 6.38 -4.90
C GLY A 42 26.20 7.70 -5.14
N ILE A 43 24.95 7.84 -4.69
CA ILE A 43 24.14 9.04 -4.94
C ILE A 43 24.63 10.26 -4.16
N THR A 44 24.31 11.46 -4.66
CA THR A 44 24.64 12.74 -4.02
C THR A 44 23.42 13.50 -3.51
N ALA A 45 22.22 12.98 -3.75
CA ALA A 45 20.96 13.52 -3.23
C ALA A 45 20.02 12.37 -2.87
N VAL A 46 19.08 12.65 -1.98
CA VAL A 46 18.00 11.75 -1.60
C VAL A 46 16.68 12.26 -2.19
N PRO A 47 15.65 11.41 -2.33
CA PRO A 47 14.34 11.83 -2.84
C PRO A 47 13.77 12.96 -1.97
N PRO A 48 13.36 14.11 -2.55
CA PRO A 48 12.81 15.23 -1.78
C PRO A 48 11.65 14.82 -0.86
N SER A 49 10.77 13.94 -1.33
CA SER A 49 9.63 13.42 -0.57
C SER A 49 10.04 12.64 0.70
N PHE A 50 11.29 12.18 0.79
CA PHE A 50 11.81 11.43 1.94
C PHE A 50 12.40 12.35 3.01
N THR A 51 12.65 13.62 2.70
CA THR A 51 13.36 14.56 3.60
C THR A 51 12.44 15.36 4.51
N GLY A 52 11.13 15.32 4.26
CA GLY A 52 10.16 16.20 4.91
C GLY A 52 9.01 15.45 5.57
N GLY A 53 8.28 16.19 6.39
CA GLY A 53 7.13 15.68 7.15
C GLY A 53 7.33 15.83 8.65
N THR A 54 6.22 15.99 9.36
CA THR A 54 6.20 15.93 10.82
C THR A 54 4.98 15.13 11.22
N ILE A 55 5.05 14.39 12.33
CA ILE A 55 3.90 13.64 12.85
C ILE A 55 2.72 14.54 13.23
N GLN A 56 2.93 15.85 13.42
CA GLN A 56 1.91 16.79 13.86
C GLN A 56 1.07 17.36 12.70
N LYS A 57 1.52 17.23 11.45
CA LYS A 57 0.84 17.83 10.29
C LYS A 57 0.96 16.95 9.07
N PHE A 58 -0.18 16.47 8.60
CA PHE A 58 -0.31 15.74 7.35
C PHE A 58 0.08 16.61 6.14
N THR A 59 0.70 16.00 5.14
CA THR A 59 1.17 16.63 3.90
C THR A 59 1.31 15.56 2.81
N TRP A 60 0.89 15.88 1.59
CA TRP A 60 1.06 15.01 0.41
C TRP A 60 2.49 15.10 -0.16
N GLU A 61 3.31 15.98 0.37
CA GLU A 61 4.71 16.16 -0.02
C GLU A 61 5.64 15.23 0.77
N SER A 62 5.16 14.58 1.83
CA SER A 62 5.92 13.60 2.61
C SER A 62 5.55 12.17 2.22
N ALA A 63 6.54 11.43 1.74
CA ALA A 63 6.38 10.01 1.44
C ALA A 63 5.95 9.23 2.69
N TRP A 64 6.49 9.57 3.87
CA TRP A 64 6.09 8.92 5.11
C TRP A 64 4.58 9.04 5.38
N TRP A 65 3.99 10.21 5.17
CA TRP A 65 2.55 10.43 5.30
C TRP A 65 1.73 9.73 4.22
N ILE A 66 2.22 9.66 2.98
CA ILE A 66 1.57 8.93 1.89
C ILE A 66 1.48 7.43 2.20
N PHE A 67 2.59 6.84 2.66
CA PHE A 67 2.63 5.43 3.05
C PHE A 67 1.74 5.17 4.26
N ASN A 68 1.79 6.04 5.27
CA ASN A 68 0.88 5.99 6.42
C ASN A 68 -0.58 6.06 6.00
N PHE A 69 -0.94 6.93 5.05
CA PHE A 69 -2.30 7.05 4.55
C PHE A 69 -2.80 5.72 3.99
N VAL A 70 -2.02 5.08 3.11
CA VAL A 70 -2.36 3.77 2.51
C VAL A 70 -2.48 2.67 3.57
N ALA A 71 -1.51 2.57 4.49
CA ALA A 71 -1.54 1.56 5.54
C ALA A 71 -2.72 1.76 6.51
N ASN A 72 -3.02 3.00 6.88
CA ASN A 72 -4.10 3.30 7.82
C ASN A 72 -5.48 3.06 7.20
N ILE A 73 -5.71 3.45 5.95
CA ILE A 73 -7.00 3.17 5.30
C ILE A 73 -7.21 1.67 5.11
N ALA A 74 -6.12 0.91 4.86
CA ALA A 74 -6.17 -0.54 4.72
C ALA A 74 -6.87 -1.22 5.90
N ASN A 75 -6.67 -0.71 7.12
CA ASN A 75 -7.28 -1.27 8.33
C ASN A 75 -8.82 -1.28 8.32
N LEU A 76 -9.46 -0.41 7.52
CA LEU A 76 -10.93 -0.37 7.42
C LEU A 76 -11.52 -1.62 6.76
N LYS A 77 -10.80 -2.21 5.80
CA LYS A 77 -11.24 -3.40 5.06
C LYS A 77 -10.06 -4.25 4.59
N TYR A 78 -9.19 -4.58 5.55
CA TYR A 78 -7.84 -5.10 5.31
C TYR A 78 -7.80 -6.29 4.34
N SER A 79 -8.64 -7.31 4.56
CA SER A 79 -8.68 -8.51 3.72
C SER A 79 -9.01 -8.27 2.24
N TYR A 80 -9.52 -7.09 1.90
CA TYR A 80 -9.79 -6.69 0.52
C TYR A 80 -8.75 -5.71 0.00
N MET A 81 -8.45 -4.66 0.78
CA MET A 81 -7.52 -3.61 0.36
C MET A 81 -6.09 -4.12 0.22
N ILE A 82 -5.70 -5.12 1.01
CA ILE A 82 -4.35 -5.68 0.96
C ILE A 82 -4.02 -6.31 -0.39
N GLU A 83 -5.00 -6.91 -1.07
CA GLU A 83 -4.79 -7.52 -2.38
C GLU A 83 -4.40 -6.48 -3.44
N ASP A 84 -5.07 -5.31 -3.42
CA ASP A 84 -4.75 -4.20 -4.31
C ASP A 84 -3.38 -3.57 -3.96
N ILE A 85 -3.07 -3.44 -2.67
CA ILE A 85 -1.77 -2.92 -2.21
C ILE A 85 -0.63 -3.82 -2.69
N LEU A 86 -0.73 -5.12 -2.44
CA LEU A 86 0.30 -6.08 -2.83
C LEU A 86 0.42 -6.22 -4.35
N ALA A 87 -0.66 -6.00 -5.12
CA ALA A 87 -0.58 -5.95 -6.58
C ALA A 87 0.32 -4.81 -7.06
N VAL A 88 0.13 -3.60 -6.52
CA VAL A 88 0.95 -2.42 -6.88
C VAL A 88 2.37 -2.54 -6.34
N GLN A 89 2.56 -3.08 -5.12
CA GLN A 89 3.88 -3.38 -4.57
C GLN A 89 4.68 -4.31 -5.52
N ARG A 90 4.09 -5.45 -5.91
CA ARG A 90 4.73 -6.41 -6.81
C ARG A 90 5.02 -5.82 -8.20
N GLU A 91 4.12 -4.98 -8.71
CA GLU A 91 4.33 -4.28 -9.97
C GLU A 91 5.60 -3.41 -9.92
N ILE A 92 5.71 -2.55 -8.90
CA ILE A 92 6.81 -1.60 -8.74
C ILE A 92 8.13 -2.33 -8.45
N GLU A 93 8.15 -3.20 -7.44
CA GLU A 93 9.36 -3.91 -7.02
C GLU A 93 9.86 -4.86 -8.12
N GLY A 94 8.93 -5.54 -8.80
CA GLY A 94 9.25 -6.39 -9.95
C GLY A 94 9.90 -5.62 -11.09
N GLN A 95 9.40 -4.41 -11.40
CA GLN A 95 10.03 -3.54 -12.39
C GLN A 95 11.45 -3.14 -11.98
N TYR A 96 11.68 -2.75 -10.71
CA TYR A 96 13.00 -2.37 -10.23
C TYR A 96 14.01 -3.50 -10.36
N LEU A 97 13.63 -4.70 -9.92
CA LEU A 97 14.47 -5.89 -10.05
C LEU A 97 14.77 -6.23 -11.52
N ALA A 98 13.78 -6.11 -12.40
CA ALA A 98 13.96 -6.40 -13.82
C ALA A 98 14.89 -5.42 -14.53
N VAL A 99 14.85 -4.13 -14.18
CA VAL A 99 15.67 -3.10 -14.84
C VAL A 99 17.07 -2.95 -14.23
N GLN A 100 17.27 -3.39 -12.98
CA GLN A 100 18.52 -3.21 -12.25
C GLN A 100 19.78 -3.64 -13.04
N PRO A 101 19.83 -4.80 -13.73
CA PRO A 101 21.02 -5.17 -14.50
C PRO A 101 21.38 -4.19 -15.61
N ALA A 102 20.39 -3.59 -16.28
CA ALA A 102 20.62 -2.61 -17.34
C ALA A 102 21.11 -1.27 -16.78
N VAL A 103 20.58 -0.88 -15.61
CA VAL A 103 21.00 0.33 -14.88
C VAL A 103 22.47 0.19 -14.48
N GLU A 104 22.85 -0.95 -13.91
CA GLU A 104 24.21 -1.20 -13.44
C GLU A 104 25.20 -1.34 -14.58
N LYS A 105 24.80 -1.97 -15.70
CA LYS A 105 25.62 -1.99 -16.91
C LYS A 105 25.92 -0.58 -17.42
N THR A 106 24.93 0.30 -17.39
CA THR A 106 25.10 1.71 -17.79
C THR A 106 26.04 2.43 -16.81
N ALA A 107 25.83 2.25 -15.50
CA ALA A 107 26.68 2.82 -14.47
C ALA A 107 28.14 2.36 -14.58
N LEU A 108 28.39 1.08 -14.87
CA LEU A 108 29.73 0.55 -15.13
C LEU A 108 30.40 1.22 -16.34
N GLY A 109 29.63 1.50 -17.40
CA GLY A 109 30.14 2.24 -18.56
C GLY A 109 30.57 3.67 -18.24
N LEU A 110 30.04 4.26 -17.15
CA LEU A 110 30.38 5.59 -16.66
C LEU A 110 31.47 5.58 -15.58
N ALA A 111 32.04 4.43 -15.21
CA ALA A 111 32.94 4.31 -14.07
C ALA A 111 34.22 5.15 -14.19
N ALA A 112 34.66 5.47 -15.40
CA ALA A 112 35.82 6.34 -15.65
C ALA A 112 35.53 7.83 -15.40
N ASP A 113 34.26 8.23 -15.32
CA ASP A 113 33.82 9.60 -15.01
C ASP A 113 32.98 9.59 -13.71
N PRO A 114 33.62 9.85 -12.56
CA PRO A 114 32.92 9.83 -11.27
C PRO A 114 31.78 10.84 -11.17
N ALA A 115 31.83 11.97 -11.90
CA ALA A 115 30.77 12.97 -11.85
C ALA A 115 29.54 12.46 -12.62
N ALA A 116 29.74 11.94 -13.83
CA ALA A 116 28.67 11.34 -14.64
C ALA A 116 28.04 10.12 -13.95
N LEU A 117 28.85 9.24 -13.34
CA LEU A 117 28.37 8.09 -12.58
C LEU A 117 27.43 8.50 -11.43
N LYS A 118 27.87 9.46 -10.61
CA LYS A 118 27.09 9.94 -9.46
C LYS A 118 25.78 10.60 -9.91
N ALA A 119 25.83 11.43 -10.96
CA ALA A 119 24.65 12.06 -11.52
C ALA A 119 23.65 11.00 -12.01
N TYR A 120 24.11 10.02 -12.80
CA TYR A 120 23.28 8.93 -13.31
C TYR A 120 22.59 8.13 -12.19
N LEU A 121 23.34 7.69 -11.18
CA LEU A 121 22.78 6.94 -10.06
C LEU A 121 21.83 7.77 -9.21
N THR A 122 22.10 9.06 -9.06
CA THR A 122 21.23 10.00 -8.33
C THR A 122 19.91 10.17 -9.05
N ASP A 123 19.94 10.47 -10.35
CA ASP A 123 18.75 10.65 -11.18
C ASP A 123 17.91 9.37 -11.22
N TYR A 124 18.56 8.21 -11.34
CA TYR A 124 17.89 6.92 -11.25
C TYR A 124 17.19 6.75 -9.88
N SER A 125 17.94 6.86 -8.78
CA SER A 125 17.40 6.55 -7.44
C SER A 125 16.30 7.53 -7.04
N VAL A 126 16.54 8.83 -7.21
CA VAL A 126 15.58 9.89 -6.89
C VAL A 126 14.36 9.78 -7.80
N GLY A 127 14.55 9.64 -9.12
CA GLY A 127 13.45 9.58 -10.07
C GLY A 127 12.54 8.36 -9.86
N HIS A 128 13.10 7.20 -9.51
CA HIS A 128 12.28 6.01 -9.23
C HIS A 128 11.55 6.12 -7.89
N ALA A 129 12.20 6.65 -6.84
CA ALA A 129 11.56 6.86 -5.55
C ALA A 129 10.39 7.85 -5.64
N GLU A 130 10.54 8.99 -6.33
CA GLU A 130 9.45 9.97 -6.50
C GLU A 130 8.30 9.41 -7.35
N ARG A 131 8.61 8.58 -8.36
CA ARG A 131 7.57 7.84 -9.11
C ARG A 131 6.82 6.84 -8.24
N MET A 132 7.53 6.09 -7.38
CA MET A 132 6.90 5.19 -6.41
C MET A 132 5.94 5.96 -5.51
N VAL A 133 6.38 7.09 -4.94
CA VAL A 133 5.57 7.91 -4.04
C VAL A 133 4.32 8.44 -4.74
N THR A 134 4.45 8.88 -5.99
CA THR A 134 3.31 9.32 -6.81
C THR A 134 2.32 8.17 -7.02
N ARG A 135 2.81 7.00 -7.43
CA ARG A 135 1.98 5.81 -7.64
C ARG A 135 1.31 5.33 -6.36
N TRP A 136 2.00 5.45 -5.22
CA TRP A 136 1.48 5.09 -3.90
C TRP A 136 0.38 6.03 -3.44
N LYS A 137 0.51 7.32 -3.73
CA LYS A 137 -0.56 8.31 -3.50
C LYS A 137 -1.81 7.97 -4.32
N GLU A 138 -1.65 7.68 -5.61
CA GLU A 138 -2.76 7.27 -6.49
C GLU A 138 -3.42 5.98 -5.98
N LEU A 139 -2.64 5.03 -5.46
CA LEU A 139 -3.16 3.83 -4.82
C LEU A 139 -4.03 4.20 -3.60
N GLY A 140 -3.57 5.11 -2.74
CA GLY A 140 -4.38 5.58 -1.60
C GLY A 140 -5.71 6.20 -2.04
N GLU A 141 -5.69 7.08 -3.04
CA GLU A 141 -6.89 7.70 -3.61
C GLU A 141 -7.83 6.65 -4.23
N PHE A 142 -7.26 5.65 -4.92
CA PHE A 142 -8.01 4.52 -5.48
C PHE A 142 -8.68 3.68 -4.39
N LEU A 143 -7.95 3.29 -3.35
CA LEU A 143 -8.49 2.50 -2.24
C LEU A 143 -9.62 3.25 -1.53
N LEU A 144 -9.43 4.54 -1.24
CA LEU A 144 -10.46 5.38 -0.64
C LEU A 144 -11.76 5.34 -1.45
N THR A 145 -11.67 5.50 -2.77
CA THR A 145 -12.85 5.54 -3.63
C THR A 145 -13.43 4.16 -3.94
N LYS A 146 -12.63 3.09 -3.98
CA LYS A 146 -13.08 1.71 -4.24
C LYS A 146 -13.86 1.14 -3.06
N TYR A 147 -13.47 1.53 -1.84
CA TYR A 147 -13.95 0.94 -0.60
C TYR A 147 -14.75 1.90 0.31
N ASN A 148 -15.14 3.06 -0.22
CA ASN A 148 -15.91 4.06 0.49
C ASN A 148 -17.16 3.47 1.16
N ASP A 149 -17.45 3.87 2.41
CA ASP A 149 -18.57 3.40 3.23
C ASP A 149 -18.70 1.86 3.37
N GLY A 150 -17.58 1.14 3.23
CA GLY A 150 -17.52 -0.32 3.39
C GLY A 150 -17.95 -1.13 2.16
N TYR A 151 -18.37 -0.45 1.09
CA TYR A 151 -18.64 -1.06 -0.22
C TYR A 151 -17.37 -1.62 -0.86
N VAL A 152 -17.54 -2.41 -1.92
CA VAL A 152 -16.46 -2.77 -2.84
C VAL A 152 -16.95 -2.50 -4.26
N LYS A 153 -16.31 -1.56 -4.96
CA LYS A 153 -16.61 -1.34 -6.38
C LYS A 153 -16.17 -2.55 -7.21
N ASN A 154 -17.07 -3.05 -8.05
CA ASN A 154 -16.77 -4.10 -9.01
C ASN A 154 -16.02 -3.55 -10.24
N GLU A 155 -15.68 -4.42 -11.20
CA GLU A 155 -14.96 -4.06 -12.44
C GLU A 155 -15.66 -2.98 -13.28
N LYS A 156 -16.98 -2.81 -13.12
CA LYS A 156 -17.77 -1.77 -13.80
C LYS A 156 -17.90 -0.49 -12.97
N GLY A 157 -17.18 -0.39 -11.86
CA GLY A 157 -17.20 0.75 -10.94
C GLY A 157 -18.46 0.84 -10.06
N ARG A 158 -19.34 -0.17 -10.06
CA ARG A 158 -20.57 -0.14 -9.26
C ARG A 158 -20.28 -0.61 -7.83
N PRO A 159 -20.69 0.15 -6.80
CA PRO A 159 -20.52 -0.26 -5.40
C PRO A 159 -21.37 -1.50 -5.13
N THR A 160 -20.77 -2.49 -4.47
CA THR A 160 -21.45 -3.70 -4.01
C THR A 160 -21.23 -3.89 -2.53
N GLU A 161 -22.28 -4.24 -1.80
CA GLU A 161 -22.15 -4.61 -0.39
C GLU A 161 -21.44 -5.95 -0.27
N LYS A 162 -20.49 -6.02 0.67
CA LYS A 162 -19.81 -7.26 1.03
C LYS A 162 -20.06 -7.52 2.50
N GLY A 163 -21.11 -8.29 2.75
CA GLY A 163 -21.41 -8.84 4.07
C GLY A 163 -20.48 -9.98 4.45
N TYR A 164 -20.80 -10.67 5.54
CA TYR A 164 -20.05 -11.85 5.95
C TYR A 164 -20.16 -12.98 4.92
N PRO A 165 -19.11 -13.80 4.77
CA PRO A 165 -19.16 -15.03 3.97
C PRO A 165 -20.35 -15.92 4.37
N GLU A 166 -20.93 -16.61 3.39
CA GLU A 166 -22.14 -17.42 3.60
C GLU A 166 -21.90 -18.59 4.58
N ASP A 167 -20.73 -19.21 4.51
CA ASP A 167 -20.29 -20.26 5.43
C ASP A 167 -20.20 -19.74 6.88
N TRP A 168 -19.72 -18.50 7.06
CA TRP A 168 -19.73 -17.84 8.36
C TRP A 168 -21.15 -17.60 8.86
N LEU A 169 -22.05 -17.08 8.02
CA LEU A 169 -23.46 -16.87 8.38
C LEU A 169 -24.14 -18.19 8.77
N ARG A 170 -23.90 -19.27 8.01
CA ARG A 170 -24.40 -20.61 8.31
C ARG A 170 -23.84 -21.15 9.63
N ARG A 171 -22.57 -20.88 9.92
CA ARG A 171 -21.95 -21.24 11.21
C ARG A 171 -22.61 -20.50 12.38
N VAL A 172 -22.82 -19.19 12.26
CA VAL A 172 -23.48 -18.38 13.29
C VAL A 172 -24.90 -18.88 13.58
N LEU A 173 -25.68 -19.19 12.55
CA LEU A 173 -27.04 -19.75 12.71
C LEU A 173 -27.04 -21.10 13.42
N ARG A 174 -26.04 -21.96 13.15
CA ARG A 174 -25.89 -23.25 13.82
C ARG A 174 -25.47 -23.11 15.28
N GLU A 175 -24.57 -22.18 15.59
CA GLU A 175 -24.10 -21.94 16.96
C GLU A 175 -25.15 -21.23 17.82
N ARG A 176 -26.06 -20.47 17.20
CA ARG A 176 -27.05 -19.63 17.90
C ARG A 176 -28.44 -19.70 17.24
N PRO A 177 -29.10 -20.87 17.25
CA PRO A 177 -30.30 -21.14 16.44
C PRO A 177 -31.54 -20.32 16.84
N GLU A 178 -31.60 -19.87 18.10
CA GLU A 178 -32.73 -19.11 18.62
C GLU A 178 -32.52 -17.59 18.52
N GLN A 179 -31.27 -17.11 18.46
CA GLN A 179 -30.94 -15.68 18.60
C GLN A 179 -31.54 -14.82 17.47
N PHE A 180 -31.65 -15.37 16.26
CA PHE A 180 -32.06 -14.63 15.06
C PHE A 180 -33.45 -15.03 14.56
N ARG A 181 -34.24 -15.74 15.37
CA ARG A 181 -35.62 -16.07 15.01
C ARG A 181 -36.47 -14.81 15.03
N LEU A 182 -37.30 -14.65 14.01
CA LEU A 182 -38.32 -13.59 14.01
C LEU A 182 -39.36 -13.91 15.10
N PRO A 183 -39.86 -12.89 15.82
CA PRO A 183 -40.95 -13.10 16.76
C PRO A 183 -42.18 -13.65 16.00
N GLU A 184 -42.91 -14.55 16.66
CA GLU A 184 -44.16 -15.07 16.09
C GLU A 184 -45.13 -13.89 15.87
N LYS A 185 -45.59 -13.73 14.62
CA LYS A 185 -46.62 -12.75 14.30
C LYS A 185 -47.91 -13.21 14.98
N LYS A 186 -48.39 -12.46 15.98
CA LYS A 186 -49.71 -12.68 16.57
C LYS A 186 -50.76 -12.56 15.47
N ALA A 187 -51.75 -13.46 15.47
CA ALA A 187 -52.87 -13.39 14.54
C ALA A 187 -53.56 -12.02 14.68
N ASP A 188 -53.88 -11.39 13.55
CA ASP A 188 -54.72 -10.20 13.53
C ASP A 188 -56.11 -10.62 14.02
N VAL A 189 -56.38 -10.43 15.32
CA VAL A 189 -57.71 -10.60 15.88
C VAL A 189 -58.45 -9.28 15.64
N PRO A 190 -59.41 -9.20 14.70
CA PRO A 190 -60.17 -7.99 14.51
C PRO A 190 -60.97 -7.69 15.79
N GLU A 191 -60.66 -6.57 16.44
CA GLU A 191 -61.50 -6.05 17.53
C GLU A 191 -62.81 -5.52 16.92
N SER A 192 -63.86 -6.34 16.91
CA SER A 192 -65.21 -5.85 16.70
C SER A 192 -65.65 -5.10 17.95
N LYS A 193 -65.50 -3.77 17.97
CA LYS A 193 -66.23 -2.93 18.91
C LYS A 193 -67.66 -2.78 18.37
N LEU A 194 -68.61 -3.49 18.97
CA LEU A 194 -70.01 -3.14 18.84
C LEU A 194 -70.18 -1.77 19.50
N ILE A 195 -70.61 -0.79 18.72
CA ILE A 195 -71.05 0.51 19.22
C ILE A 195 -72.54 0.33 19.50
N ASP A 196 -72.91 0.29 20.78
CA ASP A 196 -74.29 0.39 21.25
C ASP A 196 -74.79 1.85 21.15
#